data_AF-A0A1L7BF92-F1
#
_entry.id   AF-A0A1L7BF92-F1
#
_cell.length_a   1.000
_cell.length_b   1.000
_cell.length_c   1.000
_cell.angle_alpha   90.00
_cell.angle_beta   90.00
_cell.angle_gamma   90.00
#
_symmetry.space_group_name_H-M   'P 1'
#
loop_
_entity.id
_entity.type
_entity.pdbx_description
1 polymer ?
#
loop_
_entity_poly.entity_id
_entity_poly.type
_entity_poly.pdbx_seq_one_letter_code
_entity_poly.pdbx_strand_id
1 'polypeptide(L)'
;MVDFIAPFLIIFLSIYGLLFKKHIISKIIALDVLNTGIVFLFVVIASKIGNAPPLKGSGNYVDPFPQAVIITSIVIGFATISLLLSITMIVVEKKRKKDLNEIEKE
;
A
#
# COMPACT_ATOMS: atom_id res chain seq x y z
N MET A 1 -17.16 -10.60 -8.96
CA MET A 1 -17.72 -9.26 -8.59
C MET A 1 -17.59 -9.04 -7.10
N VAL A 2 -17.87 -10.07 -6.30
CA VAL A 2 -17.54 -10.13 -4.86
C VAL A 2 -16.04 -9.88 -4.60
N ASP A 3 -15.18 -10.30 -5.52
CA ASP A 3 -13.71 -10.19 -5.41
C ASP A 3 -13.20 -8.74 -5.35
N PHE A 4 -13.98 -7.77 -5.85
CA PHE A 4 -13.63 -6.35 -5.78
C PHE A 4 -13.99 -5.73 -4.43
N ILE A 5 -14.96 -6.30 -3.70
CA ILE A 5 -15.47 -5.71 -2.47
C ILE A 5 -14.37 -5.68 -1.40
N ALA A 6 -13.59 -6.76 -1.28
CA ALA A 6 -12.49 -6.85 -0.33
C ALA A 6 -11.39 -5.79 -0.54
N PRO A 7 -10.78 -5.62 -1.73
CA PRO A 7 -9.76 -4.60 -1.95
C PRO A 7 -10.32 -3.18 -1.78
N PHE A 8 -11.55 -2.91 -2.22
CA PHE A 8 -12.17 -1.60 -1.98
C PHE A 8 -12.34 -1.32 -0.48
N LEU A 9 -12.82 -2.29 0.30
CA LEU A 9 -13.00 -2.13 1.74
C LEU A 9 -11.65 -1.86 2.45
N ILE A 10 -10.58 -2.56 2.06
CA ILE A 10 -9.23 -2.31 2.58
C ILE A 10 -8.74 -0.90 2.23
N ILE A 11 -8.96 -0.44 1.00
CA ILE A 11 -8.58 0.91 0.56
C ILE A 11 -9.34 1.96 1.38
N PHE A 12 -10.66 1.84 1.53
CA PHE A 12 -11.46 2.76 2.33
C PHE A 12 -11.05 2.77 3.81
N LEU A 13 -10.80 1.60 4.40
CA LEU A 13 -10.35 1.49 5.78
C LEU A 13 -8.98 2.14 5.99
N SER A 14 -8.07 1.99 5.03
CA SER A 14 -6.74 2.60 5.04
C SER A 14 -6.81 4.12 4.96
N ILE A 15 -7.66 4.66 4.06
CA ILE A 15 -7.91 6.11 3.95
C ILE A 15 -8.47 6.66 5.26
N TYR A 16 -9.42 5.95 5.87
CA TYR A 16 -9.95 6.31 7.19
C TYR A 16 -8.83 6.34 8.25
N GLY A 17 -7.96 5.32 8.27
CA GLY A 17 -6.80 5.27 9.16
C GLY A 17 -5.86 6.46 8.98
N LEU A 18 -5.60 6.87 7.74
CA LEU A 18 -4.71 7.99 7.41
C LEU A 18 -5.26 9.34 7.88
N LEU A 19 -6.58 9.56 7.75
CA LEU A 19 -7.24 10.83 8.09
C LEU A 19 -7.46 11.00 9.60
N PHE A 20 -7.87 9.95 10.31
CA PHE A 20 -8.34 10.07 11.70
C PHE A 20 -7.28 9.77 12.76
N LYS A 21 -6.19 9.08 12.42
CA LYS A 21 -5.12 8.78 13.39
C LYS A 21 -4.19 9.98 13.59
N LYS A 22 -3.85 10.28 14.86
CA LYS A 22 -2.96 11.40 15.24
C LYS A 22 -1.48 11.01 15.30
N HIS A 23 -1.20 9.75 15.63
CA HIS A 23 0.17 9.22 15.72
C HIS A 23 0.78 9.02 14.33
N ILE A 24 2.03 9.48 14.15
CA ILE A 24 2.76 9.39 12.87
C ILE A 24 2.90 7.93 12.42
N ILE A 25 3.28 7.03 13.33
CA ILE A 25 3.48 5.60 13.01
C ILE A 25 2.19 4.96 12.49
N SER A 26 1.04 5.29 13.09
CA SER A 26 -0.24 4.77 12.63
C SER A 26 -0.60 5.25 11.23
N LYS A 27 -0.21 6.48 10.85
CA LYS A 27 -0.37 6.99 9.49
C LYS A 27 0.54 6.27 8.49
N ILE A 28 1.78 5.98 8.87
CA ILE A 28 2.72 5.21 8.01
C ILE A 28 2.17 3.80 7.76
N ILE A 29 1.67 3.13 8.79
CA ILE A 29 1.04 1.81 8.63
C ILE A 29 -0.20 1.91 7.75
N ALA A 30 -1.05 2.92 7.93
CA ALA A 30 -2.22 3.12 7.07
C ALA A 30 -1.83 3.33 5.60
N LEU A 31 -0.69 3.99 5.32
CA LEU A 31 -0.17 4.17 3.97
C LEU A 31 0.32 2.85 3.35
N ASP A 32 0.95 1.97 4.14
CA ASP A 32 1.36 0.63 3.70
C ASP A 32 0.17 -0.28 3.36
N VAL A 33 -0.86 -0.26 4.22
CA VAL A 33 -2.10 -1.02 3.99
C VAL A 33 -2.84 -0.48 2.75
N LEU A 34 -2.80 0.83 2.49
CA LEU A 34 -3.34 1.42 1.26
C LEU A 34 -2.62 0.86 0.02
N ASN A 35 -1.28 0.83 0.02
CA ASN A 35 -0.50 0.29 -1.07
C ASN A 35 -0.82 -1.20 -1.32
N THR A 36 -0.94 -1.98 -0.24
CA THR A 36 -1.32 -3.39 -0.30
C THR A 36 -2.74 -3.58 -0.86
N GLY A 37 -3.70 -2.73 -0.48
CA GLY A 37 -5.06 -2.75 -1.02
C GLY A 37 -5.10 -2.47 -2.53
N ILE A 38 -4.29 -1.54 -3.01
CA ILE A 38 -4.15 -1.24 -4.45
C ILE A 38 -3.51 -2.44 -5.18
N VAL A 39 -2.43 -3.01 -4.66
CA VAL A 39 -1.81 -4.21 -5.23
C VAL A 39 -2.83 -5.35 -5.33
N PHE A 40 -3.63 -5.56 -4.28
CA PHE A 40 -4.67 -6.58 -4.29
C PHE A 40 -5.73 -6.33 -5.37
N LEU A 41 -6.13 -5.07 -5.58
CA LEU A 41 -7.04 -4.71 -6.68
C LEU A 41 -6.47 -5.11 -8.05
N PHE A 42 -5.18 -4.85 -8.29
CA PHE A 42 -4.52 -5.26 -9.55
C PHE A 42 -4.46 -6.78 -9.72
N VAL A 43 -4.24 -7.53 -8.63
CA VAL A 43 -4.26 -9.01 -8.66
C VAL A 43 -5.64 -9.53 -9.06
N VAL A 44 -6.72 -8.96 -8.52
CA VAL A 44 -8.10 -9.34 -8.88
C VAL A 44 -8.41 -9.03 -10.35
N ILE A 45 -7.90 -7.92 -10.88
CA ILE A 45 -8.03 -7.57 -12.31
C ILE A 45 -7.29 -8.58 -13.19
N ALA A 46 -6.04 -8.90 -12.84
CA ALA A 46 -5.22 -9.84 -13.59
C ALA A 46 -5.82 -11.25 -13.61
N SER A 47 -6.33 -11.72 -12.47
CA SER A 47 -6.94 -13.05 -12.31
C SER A 47 -8.18 -13.29 -13.19
N LYS A 48 -8.75 -12.25 -13.81
CA LYS A 48 -9.89 -12.43 -14.73
C LYS A 48 -9.47 -12.83 -16.14
N ILE A 49 -8.22 -12.57 -16.52
CA ILE A 49 -7.73 -12.77 -17.89
C ILE A 49 -6.83 -13.99 -17.88
N GLY A 50 -7.40 -15.20 -17.74
CA GLY A 50 -6.62 -16.45 -17.71
C GLY A 50 -6.29 -16.95 -16.30
N ASN A 51 -5.94 -18.24 -16.21
CA ASN A 51 -5.70 -18.95 -14.93
C ASN A 51 -4.30 -19.56 -14.84
N ALA A 52 -3.52 -19.55 -15.93
CA ALA A 52 -2.17 -20.08 -15.96
C ALA A 52 -1.14 -18.97 -15.70
N PRO A 53 -0.09 -19.21 -14.89
CA PRO A 53 0.99 -18.25 -14.70
C PRO A 53 1.68 -17.92 -16.02
N PRO A 54 2.14 -16.67 -16.25
CA PRO A 54 2.77 -16.21 -17.50
C PRO A 54 4.17 -16.81 -17.68
N LEU A 55 4.25 -18.12 -17.84
CA LEU A 55 5.45 -18.93 -18.03
C LEU A 55 5.37 -19.61 -19.40
N LYS A 56 6.51 -19.90 -20.05
CA LYS A 56 6.53 -20.62 -21.33
C LYS A 56 5.90 -22.02 -21.16
N GLY A 57 4.81 -22.30 -21.90
CA GLY A 57 4.10 -23.58 -21.92
C GLY A 57 2.86 -23.58 -22.85
N SER A 58 1.88 -24.45 -22.58
CA SER A 58 0.55 -24.43 -23.21
C SER A 58 -0.54 -24.11 -22.17
N GLY A 59 -1.29 -23.02 -22.36
CA GLY A 59 -2.40 -22.63 -21.47
C GLY A 59 -2.95 -21.22 -21.73
N ASN A 60 -4.09 -20.90 -21.10
CA ASN A 60 -4.64 -19.55 -21.05
C ASN A 60 -3.91 -18.73 -19.98
N TYR A 61 -2.93 -17.95 -20.42
CA TYR A 61 -2.07 -17.14 -19.55
C TYR A 61 -2.77 -15.95 -18.95
N VAL A 62 -2.40 -15.66 -17.69
CA VAL A 62 -2.65 -14.38 -17.03
C VAL A 62 -1.91 -13.27 -17.77
N ASP A 63 -2.56 -12.11 -17.92
CA ASP A 63 -1.94 -10.93 -18.51
C ASP A 63 -0.66 -10.54 -17.72
N PRO A 64 0.53 -10.55 -18.35
CA PRO A 64 1.77 -10.19 -17.67
C PRO A 64 1.87 -8.69 -17.34
N PHE A 65 1.04 -7.84 -17.95
CA PHE A 65 1.14 -6.39 -17.80
C PHE A 65 0.82 -5.93 -16.36
N PRO A 66 -0.34 -6.28 -15.75
CA PRO A 66 -0.60 -5.98 -14.34
C PRO A 66 0.47 -6.54 -13.39
N GLN A 67 1.04 -7.71 -13.69
CA GLN A 67 2.09 -8.34 -12.88
C GLN A 67 3.34 -7.46 -12.78
N ALA A 68 3.77 -6.88 -13.92
CA ALA A 68 4.92 -5.99 -13.97
C ALA A 68 4.67 -4.67 -13.21
N VAL A 69 3.45 -4.13 -13.28
CA VAL A 69 3.07 -2.93 -12.51
C VAL A 69 3.12 -3.21 -11.00
N ILE A 70 2.61 -4.36 -10.56
CA ILE A 70 2.59 -4.74 -9.14
C ILE A 70 4.00 -4.78 -8.54
N ILE A 71 4.97 -5.43 -9.19
CA ILE A 71 6.32 -5.56 -8.62
C ILE A 71 7.01 -4.19 -8.51
N THR A 72 6.81 -3.30 -9.47
CA THR A 72 7.30 -1.92 -9.40
C THR A 72 6.64 -1.14 -8.26
N SER A 73 5.31 -1.26 -8.10
CA SER A 73 4.59 -0.61 -7.01
C SER A 73 5.05 -1.10 -5.63
N ILE A 74 5.35 -2.39 -5.46
CA ILE A 74 5.86 -2.94 -4.20
C ILE A 74 7.22 -2.32 -3.84
N VAL A 75 8.14 -2.23 -4.80
CA VAL A 75 9.47 -1.65 -4.58
C VAL A 75 9.37 -0.16 -4.21
N ILE A 76 8.54 0.61 -4.93
CA ILE A 76 8.31 2.03 -4.62
C ILE A 76 7.66 2.20 -3.23
N GLY A 77 6.63 1.39 -2.92
CA GLY A 77 5.98 1.39 -1.62
C GLY A 77 6.96 1.16 -0.48
N PHE A 78 7.80 0.12 -0.59
CA PHE A 78 8.85 -0.18 0.39
C PHE A 78 9.84 0.98 0.57
N ALA A 79 10.30 1.59 -0.53
CA ALA A 79 11.22 2.72 -0.47
C ALA A 79 10.59 3.94 0.22
N THR A 80 9.32 4.25 -0.07
CA THR A 80 8.61 5.37 0.55
C THR A 80 8.39 5.18 2.05
N ILE A 81 8.01 3.96 2.49
CA ILE A 81 7.85 3.64 3.92
C ILE A 81 9.18 3.75 4.65
N SER A 82 10.25 3.21 4.07
CA SER A 82 11.60 3.28 4.64
C SER A 82 12.05 4.73 4.84
N LEU A 83 11.80 5.59 3.83
CA LEU A 83 12.10 7.01 3.90
C LEU A 83 11.26 7.72 4.98
N LEU A 84 9.94 7.51 4.99
CA LEU A 84 9.04 8.10 5.99
C LEU A 84 9.41 7.70 7.41
N LEU A 85 9.78 6.43 7.62
CA LEU A 85 10.16 5.92 8.92
C LEU A 85 11.50 6.54 9.39
N SER A 86 12.48 6.67 8.48
CA SER A 86 13.76 7.34 8.76
C SER A 86 13.56 8.82 9.14
N ILE A 87 12.75 9.56 8.37
CA ILE A 87 12.40 10.95 8.68
C ILE A 87 11.68 11.03 10.03
N THR A 88 10.72 10.14 10.28
CA THR A 88 9.98 10.09 11.54
C THR A 88 10.91 9.85 12.72
N MET A 89 11.89 8.96 12.58
CA MET A 89 12.89 8.71 13.63
C MET A 89 13.66 9.99 13.98
N ILE A 90 14.14 10.72 12.98
CA ILE A 90 14.88 11.98 13.17
C ILE A 90 13.98 13.05 13.84
N VAL A 91 12.72 13.16 13.41
CA VAL A 91 11.77 14.14 13.97
C VAL A 91 11.42 13.81 15.42
N VAL A 92 11.15 12.54 15.71
CA VAL A 92 10.82 12.08 17.08
C VAL A 92 12.02 12.25 18.01
N GLU A 93 13.24 12.03 17.53
CA GLU A 93 14.46 12.27 18.32
C GLU A 93 14.63 13.76 18.67
N LYS A 94 14.41 14.66 17.70
CA LYS A 94 14.55 16.11 17.91
C LYS A 94 13.42 16.74 18.72
N LYS A 95 12.15 16.39 18.43
CA LYS A 95 10.97 17.00 19.06
C LYS A 95 10.41 16.22 20.26
N ARG A 96 10.91 14.99 20.53
CA ARG A 96 10.41 14.06 21.58
C ARG A 96 8.90 13.76 21.57
N LYS A 97 8.21 14.10 20.48
CA LYS A 97 6.75 13.98 20.34
C LYS A 97 6.40 13.06 19.20
N LYS A 98 5.34 12.28 19.36
CA LYS A 98 4.85 11.28 18.38
C LYS A 98 3.54 11.70 17.70
N ASP A 99 2.93 12.78 18.18
CA ASP A 99 1.66 13.32 17.69
C ASP A 99 1.89 14.44 16.69
N LEU A 100 1.30 14.30 15.50
CA LEU A 100 1.42 15.30 14.43
C LEU A 100 0.92 16.68 14.83
N ASN A 101 -0.24 16.74 15.52
CA ASN A 101 -0.86 18.01 15.90
C ASN A 101 -0.03 18.81 16.91
N GLU A 102 0.87 18.16 17.63
CA GLU A 102 1.80 18.85 18.53
C GLU A 102 3.05 19.34 17.82
N ILE A 103 3.39 18.73 16.67
CA ILE A 103 4.53 19.11 15.83
C ILE A 103 4.17 20.31 14.95
N GLU A 104 2.92 20.39 14.47
CA GLU A 104 2.41 21.47 13.58
C GLU A 104 2.13 22.81 14.29
N LYS A 105 1.99 22.81 15.63
CA LYS A 105 1.69 24.03 16.42
C LYS A 105 2.92 24.88 16.74
N GLU A 106 4.11 24.44 16.35
CA GLU A 106 5.39 25.15 16.42
C GLU A 106 5.96 25.36 15.02
#